data_AF-A0A7S2HZD1-F1
#
_entry.id   AF-A0A7S2HZD1-F1
#
_cell.length_a   1.000
_cell.length_b   1.000
_cell.length_c   1.000
_cell.angle_alpha   90.00
_cell.angle_beta   90.00
_cell.angle_gamma   90.00
#
_symmetry.space_group_name_H-M   'P 1'
#
loop_
_entity.id
_entity.type
_entity.pdbx_description
1 polymer ?
#
loop_
_entity_poly.entity_id
_entity_poly.type
_entity_poly.pdbx_seq_one_letter_code
_entity_poly.pdbx_strand_id
1 'polypeptide(L)'
;IAEVSPGIFLGPIEVGTTPCTRAEWRIEHVKNKLQASMGRPLVSPPFAARGLPNLRLMIHPDAREAVKNARNRERKSMYTAMVKKGPLHGALKLKADCLERDTVLRFFLTVGSVRRGPFTYDFSECAIHGCDDFNTDWLKQVDETTGNLTVGVEILDEKREIDSFGRQGASLG
;
A
#
# COMPACT_ATOMS: atom_id res chain seq x y z
N ILE A 1 5.78 -6.18 15.55
CA ILE A 1 6.36 -5.50 14.36
C ILE A 1 7.52 -4.62 14.83
N ALA A 2 8.58 -4.48 14.03
CA ALA A 2 9.77 -3.70 14.34
C ALA A 2 9.96 -2.60 13.29
N GLU A 3 10.49 -1.44 13.68
CA GLU A 3 10.77 -0.35 12.74
C GLU A 3 12.00 -0.68 11.89
N VAL A 4 11.87 -0.67 10.57
CA VAL A 4 12.93 -1.02 9.60
C VAL A 4 13.42 0.18 8.78
N SER A 5 12.66 1.26 8.81
CA SER A 5 12.96 2.56 8.19
C SER A 5 12.07 3.61 8.85
N PRO A 6 12.37 4.91 8.76
CA PRO A 6 11.59 5.94 9.46
C PRO A 6 10.08 5.85 9.21
N GLY A 7 9.33 5.51 10.25
CA GLY A 7 7.88 5.31 10.20
C GLY A 7 7.43 4.02 9.51
N ILE A 8 8.32 3.13 9.11
CA ILE A 8 8.00 1.82 8.52
C ILE A 8 8.20 0.71 9.53
N PHE A 9 7.12 0.01 9.85
CA PHE A 9 7.12 -1.12 10.77
C PHE A 9 6.85 -2.41 10.01
N LEU A 10 7.67 -3.43 10.21
CA LEU A 10 7.56 -4.70 9.52
C LEU A 10 7.50 -5.85 10.52
N GLY A 11 6.73 -6.88 10.21
CA GLY A 11 6.77 -8.12 10.98
C GLY A 11 5.84 -9.21 10.45
N PRO A 12 5.99 -10.44 10.94
CA PRO A 12 5.10 -11.53 10.61
C PRO A 12 3.71 -11.28 11.23
N ILE A 13 2.67 -11.65 10.49
CA ILE A 13 1.28 -11.74 10.97
C ILE A 13 0.63 -12.98 10.36
N GLU A 14 -0.55 -13.32 10.85
CA GLU A 14 -1.43 -14.30 10.20
C GLU A 14 -2.72 -13.61 9.73
N VAL A 15 -3.11 -13.87 8.49
CA VAL A 15 -4.41 -13.46 7.95
C VAL A 15 -5.24 -14.72 7.76
N GLY A 16 -6.16 -14.98 8.70
CA GLY A 16 -6.83 -16.27 8.78
C GLY A 16 -5.84 -17.36 9.17
N THR A 17 -5.60 -18.32 8.29
CA THR A 17 -4.61 -19.40 8.47
C THR A 17 -3.39 -19.24 7.57
N THR A 18 -3.24 -18.08 6.91
CA THR A 18 -2.15 -17.83 5.96
C THR A 18 -1.10 -16.93 6.61
N PRO A 19 0.16 -17.39 6.73
CA PRO A 19 1.26 -16.55 7.17
C PRO A 19 1.46 -15.40 6.18
N CYS A 20 1.73 -14.21 6.71
CA CYS A 20 1.97 -13.03 5.90
C CYS A 20 3.10 -12.18 6.50
N THR A 21 3.71 -11.36 5.66
CA THR A 21 4.55 -10.24 6.11
C THR A 21 3.72 -8.95 6.05
N ARG A 22 3.54 -8.29 7.19
CA ARG A 22 2.90 -6.96 7.28
C ARG A 22 3.98 -5.89 7.26
N ALA A 23 3.81 -4.91 6.38
CA ALA A 23 4.54 -3.65 6.44
C ALA A 23 3.54 -2.50 6.64
N GLU A 24 3.75 -1.69 7.66
CA GLU A 24 2.96 -0.51 7.98
C GLU A 24 3.79 0.74 7.82
N TRP A 25 3.19 1.78 7.27
CA TRP A 25 3.76 3.11 7.18
C TRP A 25 2.92 4.09 8.01
N ARG A 26 3.54 4.59 9.08
CA ARG A 26 2.99 5.66 9.92
C ARG A 26 3.36 7.02 9.35
N ILE A 27 2.35 7.73 8.86
CA ILE A 27 2.51 9.06 8.27
C ILE A 27 2.19 10.10 9.32
N GLU A 28 3.25 10.67 9.88
CA GLU A 28 3.09 11.71 10.89
C GLU A 28 2.52 12.99 10.31
N HIS A 29 1.56 13.59 11.03
CA HIS A 29 0.86 14.82 10.67
C HIS A 29 0.36 14.82 9.21
N VAL A 30 -0.40 13.78 8.83
CA VAL A 30 -0.74 13.50 7.43
C VAL A 30 -1.39 14.69 6.70
N LYS A 31 -2.25 15.46 7.38
CA LYS A 31 -2.91 16.64 6.81
C LYS A 31 -1.90 17.70 6.36
N ASN A 32 -0.82 17.91 7.12
CA ASN A 32 0.21 18.88 6.79
C ASN A 32 1.04 18.39 5.59
N LYS A 33 1.40 17.10 5.57
CA LYS A 33 2.15 16.50 4.45
C LYS A 33 1.36 16.53 3.14
N LEU A 34 0.07 16.21 3.20
CA LEU A 34 -0.83 16.31 2.05
C LEU A 34 -0.95 17.75 1.54
N GLN A 35 -1.20 18.72 2.43
CA GLN A 35 -1.22 20.13 2.04
C GLN A 35 0.09 20.59 1.37
N ALA A 36 1.24 20.19 1.91
CA ALA A 36 2.54 20.51 1.34
C ALA A 36 2.80 19.81 0.00
N SER A 37 2.26 18.61 -0.20
CA SER A 37 2.42 17.86 -1.45
C SER A 37 1.55 18.41 -2.58
N MET A 38 0.50 19.19 -2.27
CA MET A 38 -0.36 19.86 -3.26
C MET A 38 -0.92 18.89 -4.30
N GLY A 39 -1.38 17.72 -3.85
CA GLY A 39 -1.92 16.66 -4.71
C GLY A 39 -0.87 15.72 -5.29
N ARG A 40 0.43 16.00 -5.10
CA ARG A 40 1.48 15.02 -5.41
C ARG A 40 1.38 13.82 -4.47
N PRO A 41 1.72 12.61 -4.95
CA PRO A 41 1.69 11.42 -4.11
C PRO A 41 2.65 11.54 -2.93
N LEU A 42 2.25 11.02 -1.77
CA LEU A 42 3.18 10.75 -0.69
C LEU A 42 3.77 9.36 -0.91
N VAL A 43 5.09 9.23 -0.79
CA VAL A 43 5.81 7.97 -1.02
C VAL A 43 6.56 7.60 0.26
N SER A 44 6.44 6.36 0.68
CA SER A 44 7.15 5.85 1.86
C SER A 44 8.66 5.77 1.62
N PRO A 45 9.47 5.75 2.70
CA PRO A 45 10.80 5.17 2.63
C PRO A 45 10.75 3.75 2.04
N PRO A 46 11.82 3.30 1.37
CA PRO A 46 11.88 1.94 0.85
C PRO A 46 11.92 0.92 1.98
N PHE A 47 11.35 -0.25 1.77
CA PHE A 47 11.46 -1.39 2.68
C PHE A 47 11.63 -2.69 1.88
N ALA A 48 12.07 -3.75 2.56
CA ALA A 48 12.21 -5.07 1.96
C ALA A 48 11.24 -6.05 2.63
N ALA A 49 10.54 -6.85 1.83
CA ALA A 49 9.64 -7.89 2.34
C ALA A 49 9.62 -9.07 1.36
N ARG A 50 9.54 -10.30 1.88
CA ARG A 50 9.46 -11.54 1.06
C ARG A 50 10.57 -11.67 0.01
N GLY A 51 11.78 -11.21 0.34
CA GLY A 51 12.94 -11.24 -0.58
C GLY A 51 12.91 -10.16 -1.67
N LEU A 52 11.87 -9.33 -1.72
CA LEU A 52 11.78 -8.22 -2.65
C LEU A 52 12.43 -6.97 -2.05
N PRO A 53 13.48 -6.40 -2.68
CA PRO A 53 14.08 -5.17 -2.24
C PRO A 53 13.25 -3.96 -2.69
N ASN A 54 13.45 -2.82 -2.03
CA ASN A 54 12.99 -1.49 -2.49
C ASN A 54 11.47 -1.37 -2.76
N LEU A 55 10.65 -2.04 -1.95
CA LEU A 55 9.20 -1.84 -1.94
C LEU A 55 8.84 -0.48 -1.35
N ARG A 56 7.78 0.15 -1.85
CA ARG A 56 7.26 1.43 -1.35
C ARG A 56 5.74 1.46 -1.34
N LEU A 57 5.18 2.12 -0.33
CA LEU A 57 3.77 2.48 -0.31
C LEU A 57 3.60 3.90 -0.87
N MET A 58 2.56 4.09 -1.68
CA MET A 58 2.24 5.38 -2.30
C MET A 58 0.79 5.75 -1.99
N ILE A 59 0.57 6.96 -1.49
CA ILE A 59 -0.77 7.53 -1.30
C ILE A 59 -1.00 8.60 -2.36
N HIS A 60 -2.08 8.46 -3.11
CA HIS A 60 -2.56 9.45 -4.06
C HIS A 60 -3.89 10.03 -3.58
N PRO A 61 -3.91 11.28 -3.08
CA PRO A 61 -5.17 11.94 -2.74
C PRO A 61 -6.05 12.04 -3.98
N ASP A 62 -7.27 11.59 -3.86
CA ASP A 62 -8.24 11.63 -4.93
C ASP A 62 -8.98 12.98 -4.90
N ALA A 63 -8.58 13.87 -5.79
CA ALA A 63 -9.28 15.12 -6.05
C ALA A 63 -10.16 15.04 -7.33
N ARG A 64 -10.42 13.83 -7.85
CA ARG A 64 -10.67 13.50 -9.27
C ARG A 64 -11.94 14.05 -9.88
N GLU A 65 -12.80 14.75 -9.15
CA GLU A 65 -13.99 15.37 -9.75
C GLU A 65 -14.07 16.86 -9.47
N ALA A 66 -13.80 17.27 -8.22
CA ALA A 66 -13.98 18.66 -7.81
C ALA A 66 -13.02 19.65 -8.52
N VAL A 67 -11.90 19.16 -9.04
CA VAL A 67 -10.76 20.03 -9.43
C VAL A 67 -10.52 20.08 -10.94
N LYS A 68 -11.11 19.17 -11.74
CA LYS A 68 -10.84 19.03 -13.18
C LYS A 68 -11.06 20.34 -13.96
N ASN A 69 -12.11 21.09 -13.65
CA ASN A 69 -12.47 22.33 -14.37
C ASN A 69 -12.13 23.63 -13.63
N ALA A 70 -11.62 23.54 -12.40
CA ALA A 70 -11.35 24.72 -11.58
C ALA A 70 -10.05 25.44 -12.01
N ARG A 71 -10.01 26.77 -11.89
CA ARG A 71 -8.79 27.57 -12.14
C ARG A 71 -7.73 27.26 -11.08
N ASN A 72 -6.43 27.41 -11.38
CA ASN A 72 -5.33 27.02 -10.46
C ASN A 72 -5.48 27.53 -9.02
N ARG A 73 -6.00 28.75 -8.82
CA ARG A 73 -6.24 29.30 -7.46
C ARG A 73 -7.37 28.57 -6.72
N GLU A 74 -8.45 28.24 -7.41
CA GLU A 74 -9.58 27.48 -6.87
C GLU A 74 -9.15 26.06 -6.53
N ARG A 75 -8.35 25.41 -7.40
CA ARG A 75 -7.79 24.07 -7.16
C ARG A 75 -7.08 23.96 -5.80
N LYS A 76 -6.22 24.94 -5.49
CA LYS A 76 -5.49 24.98 -4.20
C LYS A 76 -6.44 25.13 -3.01
N SER A 77 -7.45 26.00 -3.12
CA SER A 77 -8.42 26.22 -2.06
C SER A 77 -9.27 24.96 -1.82
N MET A 78 -9.74 24.33 -2.89
CA MET A 78 -10.54 23.09 -2.82
C MET A 78 -9.75 21.93 -2.24
N TYR A 79 -8.50 21.74 -2.70
CA TYR A 79 -7.61 20.73 -2.13
C TYR A 79 -7.35 20.97 -0.64
N THR A 80 -7.10 22.22 -0.25
CA THR A 80 -6.90 22.58 1.17
C THR A 80 -8.15 22.29 2.00
N ALA A 81 -9.34 22.60 1.47
CA ALA A 81 -10.61 22.31 2.12
C ALA A 81 -10.83 20.80 2.29
N MET A 82 -10.58 20.01 1.25
CA MET A 82 -10.66 18.54 1.28
C MET A 82 -9.73 17.95 2.35
N VAL A 83 -8.47 18.36 2.41
CA VAL A 83 -7.52 17.82 3.40
C VAL A 83 -7.83 18.28 4.83
N LYS A 84 -8.41 19.47 5.03
CA LYS A 84 -8.74 19.99 6.36
C LYS A 84 -10.07 19.47 6.90
N LYS A 85 -11.10 19.45 6.05
CA LYS A 85 -12.51 19.26 6.42
C LYS A 85 -13.12 17.97 5.87
N GLY A 86 -12.50 17.35 4.87
CA GLY A 86 -13.01 16.15 4.23
C GLY A 86 -14.16 16.40 3.24
N PRO A 87 -14.68 15.33 2.62
CA PRO A 87 -14.14 13.97 2.72
C PRO A 87 -12.80 13.85 1.99
N LEU A 88 -11.85 13.10 2.54
CA LEU A 88 -10.59 12.77 1.88
C LEU A 88 -10.67 11.34 1.35
N HIS A 89 -10.77 11.20 0.04
CA HIS A 89 -10.60 9.93 -0.65
C HIS A 89 -9.21 9.84 -1.28
N GLY A 90 -8.79 8.63 -1.64
CA GLY A 90 -7.48 8.40 -2.20
C GLY A 90 -7.25 6.98 -2.67
N ALA A 91 -6.19 6.82 -3.45
CA ALA A 91 -5.63 5.54 -3.81
C ALA A 91 -4.44 5.21 -2.91
N LEU A 92 -4.33 3.94 -2.52
CA LEU A 92 -3.13 3.37 -1.90
C LEU A 92 -2.53 2.36 -2.87
N LYS A 93 -1.23 2.51 -3.18
CA LYS A 93 -0.52 1.66 -4.13
C LYS A 93 0.75 1.08 -3.51
N LEU A 94 1.06 -0.14 -3.88
CA LEU A 94 2.35 -0.77 -3.67
C LEU A 94 3.18 -0.58 -4.93
N LYS A 95 4.40 -0.09 -4.75
CA LYS A 95 5.42 0.00 -5.80
C LYS A 95 6.53 -1.01 -5.52
N ALA A 96 6.89 -1.78 -6.53
CA ALA A 96 8.04 -2.67 -6.51
C ALA A 96 8.97 -2.31 -7.67
N ASP A 97 10.15 -1.81 -7.34
CA ASP A 97 11.17 -1.43 -8.32
C ASP A 97 12.17 -2.56 -8.52
N CYS A 98 12.75 -2.64 -9.73
CA CYS A 98 13.93 -3.46 -10.02
C CYS A 98 13.75 -4.96 -9.77
N LEU A 99 12.62 -5.52 -10.20
CA LEU A 99 12.39 -6.96 -10.11
C LEU A 99 13.10 -7.67 -11.27
N GLU A 100 14.06 -8.54 -10.93
CA GLU A 100 14.83 -9.32 -11.91
C GLU A 100 14.04 -10.49 -12.51
N ARG A 101 12.84 -10.77 -11.98
CA ARG A 101 12.00 -11.94 -12.33
C ARG A 101 10.52 -11.58 -12.30
N ASP A 102 9.73 -12.36 -13.02
CA ASP A 102 8.27 -12.35 -12.90
C ASP A 102 7.89 -12.55 -11.43
N THR A 103 7.16 -11.57 -10.90
CA THR A 103 6.89 -11.47 -9.47
C THR A 103 5.42 -11.18 -9.31
N VAL A 104 4.65 -12.26 -9.25
CA VAL A 104 3.24 -12.20 -8.88
C VAL A 104 3.16 -12.06 -7.37
N LEU A 105 2.50 -11.01 -6.89
CA LEU A 105 2.25 -10.83 -5.47
C LEU A 105 0.76 -10.92 -5.19
N ARG A 106 0.44 -11.64 -4.11
CA ARG A 106 -0.89 -11.63 -3.51
C ARG A 106 -0.86 -10.87 -2.18
N PHE A 107 -1.65 -9.80 -2.05
CA PHE A 107 -1.55 -8.93 -0.88
C PHE A 107 -2.86 -8.20 -0.53
N PHE A 108 -3.01 -7.80 0.72
CA PHE A 108 -4.03 -6.84 1.16
C PHE A 108 -3.40 -5.46 1.34
N LEU A 109 -4.22 -4.42 1.23
CA LEU A 109 -3.85 -3.04 1.56
C LEU A 109 -4.74 -2.51 2.68
N THR A 110 -4.17 -1.67 3.55
CA THR A 110 -4.88 -1.08 4.70
C THR A 110 -4.73 0.45 4.76
N VAL A 111 -5.80 1.12 5.18
CA VAL A 111 -5.82 2.55 5.54
C VAL A 111 -6.55 2.68 6.87
N GLY A 112 -5.81 2.98 7.93
CA GLY A 112 -6.30 2.87 9.30
C GLY A 112 -6.80 1.47 9.60
N SER A 113 -8.08 1.37 9.96
CA SER A 113 -8.78 0.11 10.23
C SER A 113 -9.40 -0.56 9.00
N VAL A 114 -9.45 0.15 7.86
CA VAL A 114 -10.10 -0.35 6.65
C VAL A 114 -9.11 -1.17 5.82
N ARG A 115 -9.53 -2.37 5.39
CA ARG A 115 -8.74 -3.29 4.57
C ARG A 115 -9.41 -3.55 3.21
N ARG A 116 -8.60 -3.67 2.16
CA ARG A 116 -9.01 -4.07 0.80
C ARG A 116 -8.13 -5.19 0.27
N GLY A 117 -8.69 -6.02 -0.61
CA GLY A 117 -8.01 -7.17 -1.19
C GLY A 117 -8.64 -8.52 -0.77
N PRO A 118 -7.96 -9.65 -1.03
CA PRO A 118 -6.59 -9.71 -1.55
C PRO A 118 -6.55 -9.31 -3.03
N PHE A 119 -5.50 -8.60 -3.41
CA PHE A 119 -5.14 -8.32 -4.78
C PHE A 119 -4.12 -9.34 -5.26
N THR A 120 -4.14 -9.66 -6.55
CA THR A 120 -3.11 -10.49 -7.20
C THR A 120 -2.65 -9.73 -8.44
N TYR A 121 -1.37 -9.37 -8.50
CA TYR A 121 -0.79 -8.62 -9.61
C TYR A 121 0.61 -9.11 -9.95
N ASP A 122 0.91 -9.13 -11.24
CA ASP A 122 2.28 -9.30 -11.73
C ASP A 122 2.98 -7.94 -11.80
N PHE A 123 4.07 -7.82 -11.03
CA PHE A 123 4.87 -6.61 -11.00
C PHE A 123 5.92 -6.55 -12.13
N SER A 124 6.06 -7.59 -12.96
CA SER A 124 6.88 -7.51 -14.19
C SER A 124 6.17 -6.71 -15.30
N GLU A 125 4.84 -6.73 -15.33
CA GLU A 125 4.03 -5.96 -16.29
C GLU A 125 3.93 -4.48 -15.91
N CYS A 126 3.78 -4.19 -14.61
CA CYS A 126 3.70 -2.83 -14.08
C CYS A 126 4.27 -2.76 -12.66
N ALA A 127 5.20 -1.84 -12.44
CA ALA A 127 5.86 -1.67 -11.15
C ALA A 127 4.94 -1.12 -10.03
N ILE A 128 3.73 -0.63 -10.35
CA ILE A 128 2.84 0.03 -9.40
C ILE A 128 1.42 -0.52 -9.54
N HIS A 129 0.94 -1.14 -8.46
CA HIS A 129 -0.41 -1.71 -8.37
C HIS A 129 -1.08 -1.32 -7.05
N GLY A 130 -2.40 -1.39 -6.96
CA GLY A 130 -3.07 -1.10 -5.70
C GLY A 130 -4.58 -0.97 -5.77
N CYS A 131 -5.12 -0.12 -4.90
CA CYS A 131 -6.53 0.13 -4.76
C CYS A 131 -6.82 1.63 -4.91
N ASP A 132 -7.67 1.97 -5.87
CA ASP A 132 -8.02 3.37 -6.18
C ASP A 132 -9.04 3.97 -5.20
N ASP A 133 -9.82 3.14 -4.49
CA ASP A 133 -10.77 3.61 -3.48
C ASP A 133 -11.07 2.58 -2.36
N PHE A 134 -10.96 3.05 -1.12
CA PHE A 134 -11.30 2.30 0.09
C PHE A 134 -12.78 2.45 0.51
N ASN A 135 -13.55 3.25 -0.22
CA ASN A 135 -14.94 3.64 0.08
C ASN A 135 -15.08 4.16 1.52
N THR A 136 -14.11 4.97 1.95
CA THR A 136 -14.05 5.55 3.28
C THR A 136 -13.43 6.94 3.21
N ASP A 137 -13.82 7.81 4.13
CA ASP A 137 -13.17 9.10 4.35
C ASP A 137 -11.92 8.87 5.21
N TRP A 138 -10.74 9.03 4.60
CA TRP A 138 -9.46 8.78 5.24
C TRP A 138 -9.22 9.70 6.43
N LEU A 139 -9.87 10.88 6.51
CA LEU A 139 -9.76 11.74 7.68
C LEU A 139 -10.34 11.09 8.94
N LYS A 140 -11.31 10.18 8.80
CA LYS A 140 -11.86 9.40 9.92
C LYS A 140 -10.93 8.28 10.38
N GLN A 141 -9.87 8.01 9.63
CA GLN A 141 -8.84 7.03 9.95
C GLN A 141 -7.58 7.68 10.54
N VAL A 142 -7.55 9.01 10.64
CA VAL A 142 -6.45 9.76 11.26
C VAL A 142 -6.63 9.73 12.77
N ASP A 143 -5.56 9.38 13.48
CA ASP A 143 -5.54 9.48 14.93
C ASP A 143 -5.70 10.95 15.36
N GLU A 144 -6.75 11.26 16.12
CA GLU A 144 -7.12 12.62 16.48
C GLU A 144 -6.10 13.30 17.42
N THR A 145 -5.38 12.50 18.22
CA THR A 145 -4.42 12.99 19.22
C THR A 145 -3.10 13.41 18.56
N THR A 146 -2.61 12.58 17.64
CA THR A 146 -1.30 12.71 17.01
C THR A 146 -1.36 13.33 15.61
N GLY A 147 -2.52 13.24 14.95
CA GLY A 147 -2.69 13.62 13.55
C GLY A 147 -2.05 12.63 12.57
N ASN A 148 -1.76 11.41 13.02
CA ASN A 148 -1.08 10.39 12.25
C ASN A 148 -2.07 9.52 11.45
N LEU A 149 -1.67 9.08 10.27
CA LEU A 149 -2.38 8.06 9.51
C LEU A 149 -1.46 6.86 9.31
N THR A 150 -1.95 5.66 9.61
CA THR A 150 -1.25 4.41 9.30
C THR A 150 -1.85 3.80 8.04
N VAL A 151 -1.00 3.48 7.07
CA VAL A 151 -1.35 2.66 5.90
C VAL A 151 -0.47 1.43 5.88
N GLY A 152 -0.86 0.37 5.18
CA GLY A 152 -0.07 -0.84 5.16
C GLY A 152 -0.34 -1.79 4.01
N VAL A 153 0.52 -2.80 3.93
CA VAL A 153 0.41 -3.95 3.04
C VAL A 153 0.62 -5.24 3.83
N GLU A 154 -0.21 -6.24 3.56
CA GLU A 154 -0.10 -7.60 4.09
C GLU A 154 0.21 -8.53 2.91
N ILE A 155 1.49 -8.89 2.72
CA ILE A 155 1.93 -9.75 1.62
C ILE A 155 1.78 -11.20 2.06
N LEU A 156 0.94 -11.94 1.35
CA LEU A 156 0.63 -13.33 1.65
C LEU A 156 1.79 -14.23 1.24
N ASP A 157 2.07 -15.24 2.05
CA ASP A 157 3.00 -16.29 1.68
C ASP A 157 2.34 -17.19 0.63
N GLU A 158 2.99 -17.34 -0.52
CA GLU A 158 2.63 -18.40 -1.46
C GLU A 158 2.87 -19.74 -0.76
N LYS A 159 1.80 -20.53 -0.60
CA LYS A 159 1.97 -21.96 -0.33
C LYS A 159 2.68 -22.52 -1.55
N ARG A 160 3.98 -22.77 -1.45
CA ARG A 160 4.64 -23.71 -2.34
C ARG A 160 3.94 -25.04 -2.09
N GLU A 161 3.01 -25.43 -2.97
CA GLU A 161 2.68 -26.83 -3.08
C GLU A 161 4.02 -27.51 -3.37
N ILE A 162 4.52 -28.27 -2.40
CA ILE A 162 5.67 -29.12 -2.63
C ILE A 162 5.18 -30.11 -3.67
N ASP A 163 5.62 -29.91 -4.91
CA ASP A 163 5.45 -30.84 -6.02
C ASP A 163 5.89 -32.23 -5.54
N SER A 164 4.91 -33.01 -5.11
CA SER A 164 5.06 -34.42 -4.77
C SER A 164 4.96 -35.21 -6.07
N PHE A 165 5.78 -34.84 -7.06
CA PHE A 165 6.02 -35.67 -8.23
C PHE A 165 7.08 -36.70 -7.90
N GLY A 166 6.59 -37.86 -7.49
CA GLY A 166 7.40 -39.05 -7.25
C GLY A 166 8.24 -39.41 -8.46
N ARG A 167 9.57 -39.40 -8.29
CA ARG A 167 10.46 -40.20 -9.13
C ARG A 167 10.27 -41.67 -8.75
N GLN A 168 9.33 -42.37 -9.41
CA GLN A 168 9.52 -43.80 -9.63
C GLN A 168 10.41 -43.94 -10.87
N GLY A 169 11.70 -44.13 -10.63
CA GLY A 169 12.63 -44.59 -11.66
C GLY A 169 12.22 -46.01 -12.07
N ALA A 170 11.93 -46.17 -13.36
CA ALA A 170 11.72 -47.45 -14.01
C ALA A 170 12.96 -48.34 -13.83
N SER A 171 12.74 -49.54 -13.30
CA SER A 171 13.68 -50.65 -13.40
C SER A 171 13.65 -51.16 -14.85
N LEU A 172 14.77 -51.02 -15.57
CA LEU A 172 14.99 -51.78 -16.80
C LEU A 172 15.53 -53.15 -16.40
N GLY A 173 14.80 -54.19 -16.80
CA GLY A 173 15.30 -55.57 -16.87
C GLY A 173 16.06 -55.81 -18.16
#